data_AF-A0A2C9KRP9-F1
#
_entry.id   AF-A0A2C9KRP9-F1
#
_cell.length_a   1.000
_cell.length_b   1.000
_cell.length_c   1.000
_cell.angle_alpha   90.00
_cell.angle_beta   90.00
_cell.angle_gamma   90.00
#
_symmetry.space_group_name_H-M   'P 1'
#
loop_
_entity.id
_entity.type
_entity.pdbx_description
1 polymer ?
#
loop_
_entity_poly.entity_id
_entity_poly.type
_entity_poly.pdbx_seq_one_letter_code
_entity_poly.pdbx_strand_id
1 'polypeptide(L)'
;MVFVHQFNDVNGLSFRFCPDCKQHKQATKKFDLWSLPEVLIIHLKRFSYNRYCRDKIDVLVEFPTHGLDLRKYIINEDSTECDVYDLIAVTNHYGGLGGGHYTAFAMNKDDGNWYYFDDSSVTSSSEESGK
;
A
#
# COMPACT_ATOMS: atom_id res chain seq x y z
N MET A 1 -3.12 -1.93 -9.83
CA MET A 1 -3.46 -1.06 -8.67
C MET A 1 -4.22 -1.89 -7.65
N VAL A 2 -3.53 -2.52 -6.69
CA VAL A 2 -4.20 -3.19 -5.58
C VAL A 2 -4.26 -2.17 -4.45
N PHE A 3 -5.41 -1.58 -4.22
CA PHE A 3 -5.60 -0.84 -2.98
C PHE A 3 -5.62 -1.87 -1.84
N VAL A 4 -4.48 -2.09 -1.19
CA VAL A 4 -4.48 -2.73 0.13
C VAL A 4 -5.07 -1.71 1.10
N HIS A 5 -6.39 -1.58 1.07
CA HIS A 5 -7.12 -0.94 2.15
C HIS A 5 -6.87 -1.79 3.39
N GLN A 6 -6.24 -1.15 4.38
CA GLN A 6 -6.10 -1.60 5.75
C GLN A 6 -7.01 -2.77 6.11
N PHE A 7 -6.39 -3.95 6.27
CA PHE A 7 -6.87 -4.96 7.20
C PHE A 7 -6.79 -4.33 8.58
N ASN A 8 -7.89 -3.72 9.02
CA ASN A 8 -8.28 -3.47 10.40
C ASN A 8 -9.42 -2.45 10.38
N ASP A 9 -10.60 -2.91 9.98
CA ASP A 9 -11.84 -2.36 10.52
C ASP A 9 -12.26 -3.29 11.66
N VAL A 10 -11.49 -3.28 12.75
CA VAL A 10 -11.79 -4.13 13.92
C VAL A 10 -13.02 -3.63 14.69
N ASN A 11 -13.64 -2.51 14.29
CA ASN A 11 -14.85 -1.96 14.91
C ASN A 11 -15.80 -1.19 13.95
N GLY A 12 -15.71 -1.44 12.63
CA GLY A 12 -16.59 -0.81 11.64
C GLY A 12 -17.91 -1.57 11.47
N LEU A 13 -18.85 -1.42 12.41
CA LEU A 13 -20.17 -2.03 12.28
C LEU A 13 -20.94 -1.39 11.13
N SER A 14 -20.87 -1.99 9.94
CA SER A 14 -21.70 -1.59 8.81
C SER A 14 -23.04 -2.34 8.88
N PHE A 15 -24.14 -1.59 8.82
CA PHE A 15 -25.46 -2.19 8.64
C PHE A 15 -25.61 -2.60 7.17
N ARG A 16 -25.80 -3.89 6.92
CA ARG A 16 -26.00 -4.45 5.58
C ARG A 16 -27.36 -5.13 5.53
N PHE A 17 -28.04 -4.99 4.41
CA PHE A 17 -29.32 -5.65 4.20
C PHE A 17 -29.10 -7.15 4.10
N CYS A 18 -29.74 -7.91 4.99
CA CYS A 18 -29.73 -9.36 4.94
C CYS A 18 -30.97 -9.82 4.15
N PRO A 19 -30.81 -10.46 2.97
CA PRO A 19 -31.93 -10.89 2.15
C PRO A 19 -32.82 -11.92 2.87
N ASP A 20 -32.25 -12.79 3.70
CA ASP A 20 -33.00 -13.82 4.43
C ASP A 20 -33.85 -13.23 5.56
N CYS A 21 -33.30 -12.23 6.27
CA CYS A 21 -33.98 -11.61 7.41
C CYS A 21 -34.85 -10.41 6.99
N LYS A 22 -34.75 -9.97 5.73
CA LYS A 22 -35.44 -8.80 5.15
C LYS A 22 -35.27 -7.51 5.96
N GLN A 23 -34.14 -7.36 6.65
CA GLN A 23 -33.82 -6.19 7.47
C GLN A 23 -32.32 -5.89 7.47
N HIS A 24 -31.97 -4.64 7.81
CA HIS A 24 -30.58 -4.26 8.03
C HIS A 24 -30.05 -4.90 9.31
N LYS A 25 -28.98 -5.69 9.17
CA LYS A 25 -28.27 -6.29 10.29
C LYS A 25 -26.84 -5.79 10.32
N GLN A 26 -26.28 -5.79 11.51
CA GLN A 26 -24.85 -5.57 11.71
C GLN A 26 -24.06 -6.67 10.99
N ALA A 27 -23.11 -6.27 10.16
CA ALA A 27 -22.30 -7.19 9.38
C ALA A 27 -20.81 -6.83 9.48
N THR A 28 -19.98 -7.86 9.57
CA THR A 28 -18.52 -7.76 9.46
C THR A 28 -18.14 -7.78 7.99
N LYS A 29 -17.26 -6.86 7.58
CA LYS A 29 -16.71 -6.81 6.23
C LYS A 29 -15.30 -7.35 6.25
N LYS A 30 -15.02 -8.38 5.45
CA LYS A 30 -13.68 -8.91 5.21
C LYS A 30 -13.33 -8.70 3.73
N PHE A 31 -12.07 -8.38 3.47
CA PHE A 31 -11.50 -8.38 2.13
C PHE A 31 -10.38 -9.40 2.12
N ASP A 32 -10.35 -10.25 1.11
CA ASP A 32 -9.31 -11.25 0.90
C ASP A 32 -8.72 -11.08 -0.50
N LEU A 33 -7.47 -11.48 -0.70
CA LEU A 33 -6.80 -11.41 -1.99
C LEU A 33 -7.04 -12.71 -2.76
N TRP A 34 -7.71 -12.63 -3.89
CA TRP A 34 -7.95 -13.81 -4.75
C TRP A 34 -6.75 -14.11 -5.66
N SER A 35 -6.12 -13.07 -6.21
CA SER A 35 -4.97 -13.16 -7.10
C SER A 35 -4.22 -11.82 -7.10
N LEU A 36 -2.95 -11.83 -7.49
CA LEU A 36 -2.12 -10.63 -7.57
C LEU A 36 -1.75 -10.28 -9.03
N PRO A 37 -1.58 -8.98 -9.35
CA PRO A 37 -1.13 -8.56 -10.67
C PRO A 37 0.39 -8.66 -10.82
N GLU A 38 0.90 -8.71 -12.05
CA GLU A 38 2.34 -8.65 -12.35
C GLU A 38 3.01 -7.40 -11.75
N VAL A 39 2.33 -6.25 -11.80
CA VAL A 39 2.79 -5.01 -11.17
C VAL A 39 1.89 -4.65 -10.00
N LEU A 40 2.42 -4.83 -8.79
CA LEU A 40 1.74 -4.53 -7.54
C LEU A 40 2.04 -3.10 -7.08
N ILE A 41 0.99 -2.38 -6.69
CA ILE A 41 1.10 -1.05 -6.06
C ILE A 41 0.56 -1.20 -4.65
N ILE A 42 1.37 -0.89 -3.63
CA ILE A 42 0.94 -0.89 -2.23
C ILE A 42 0.86 0.55 -1.75
N HIS A 43 -0.35 0.98 -1.38
CA HIS A 43 -0.57 2.31 -0.81
C HIS A 43 -0.72 2.22 0.71
N LEU A 44 0.20 2.83 1.43
CA LEU A 44 0.11 2.97 2.89
C LEU A 44 -0.88 4.10 3.22
N LYS A 45 -2.00 3.75 3.85
CA LYS A 45 -3.03 4.71 4.28
C LYS A 45 -2.56 5.53 5.49
N ARG A 46 -1.63 6.45 5.26
CA ARG A 46 -1.00 7.28 6.31
C ARG A 46 -1.84 8.48 6.73
N PHE A 47 -2.84 8.86 5.94
CA PHE A 47 -3.63 10.05 6.22
C PHE A 47 -4.97 9.69 6.85
N SER A 48 -5.26 10.32 7.99
CA SER A 48 -6.54 10.22 8.65
C SER A 48 -7.17 11.60 8.80
N TYR A 49 -8.48 11.64 8.61
CA TYR A 49 -9.27 12.85 8.75
C TYR A 49 -10.27 12.67 9.89
N ASN A 50 -10.20 13.53 10.89
CA ASN A 50 -11.27 13.73 11.87
C ASN A 50 -11.76 15.19 11.79
N ARG A 51 -12.96 15.47 12.29
CA ARG A 51 -13.58 16.81 12.29
C ARG A 51 -12.69 17.92 12.88
N TYR A 52 -11.73 17.56 13.73
CA TYR A 52 -10.88 18.52 14.45
C TYR A 52 -9.40 18.48 14.03
N CYS A 53 -8.92 17.34 13.52
CA CYS A 53 -7.49 17.13 13.24
C CYS A 53 -7.29 16.43 11.90
N ARG A 54 -6.25 16.85 11.20
CA ARG A 54 -5.73 16.19 10.00
C ARG A 54 -4.37 15.64 10.39
N ASP A 55 -4.27 14.32 10.53
CA ASP A 55 -3.04 13.68 10.99
C ASP A 55 -2.42 12.82 9.89
N LYS A 56 -1.09 12.83 9.88
CA LYS A 56 -0.26 11.91 9.13
C LYS A 56 0.37 10.92 10.11
N ILE A 57 0.23 9.64 9.80
CA ILE A 57 0.86 8.55 10.53
C ILE A 57 2.29 8.44 10.02
N ASP A 58 3.23 9.02 10.78
CA ASP A 58 4.67 9.03 10.49
C ASP A 58 5.41 7.80 11.10
N VAL A 59 4.69 6.70 11.33
CA VAL A 59 5.29 5.44 11.78
C VAL A 59 6.19 4.86 10.69
N LEU A 60 7.41 4.48 11.07
CA LEU A 60 8.33 3.77 10.20
C LEU A 60 7.71 2.41 9.82
N VAL A 61 7.63 2.14 8.52
CA VAL A 61 7.16 0.85 8.00
C VAL A 61 8.34 0.23 7.27
N GLU A 62 8.89 -0.83 7.84
CA GLU A 62 9.93 -1.60 7.19
C GLU A 62 9.30 -2.49 6.10
N PHE A 63 9.89 -2.49 4.92
CA PHE A 63 9.50 -3.34 3.81
C PHE A 63 10.74 -3.93 3.14
N PRO A 64 10.67 -5.19 2.65
CA PRO A 64 11.74 -5.77 1.87
C PRO A 64 11.83 -5.08 0.50
N THR A 65 13.05 -4.90 0.00
CA THR A 65 13.29 -4.41 -1.35
C THR A 65 13.35 -5.53 -2.38
N HIS A 66 13.65 -6.75 -1.95
CA HIS A 66 13.61 -7.96 -2.78
C HIS A 66 12.87 -9.07 -2.05
N GLY A 67 12.18 -9.93 -2.80
CA GLY A 67 11.59 -11.15 -2.26
C GLY A 67 10.38 -10.94 -1.34
N LEU A 68 9.54 -9.93 -1.61
CA LEU A 68 8.27 -9.75 -0.89
C LEU A 68 7.31 -10.90 -1.22
N ASP A 69 7.22 -11.88 -0.33
CA ASP A 69 6.33 -13.02 -0.46
C ASP A 69 4.92 -12.72 0.06
N LEU A 70 3.93 -12.69 -0.85
CA LEU A 70 2.53 -12.44 -0.53
C LEU A 70 1.64 -13.68 -0.61
N ARG A 71 2.19 -14.86 -0.92
CA ARG A 71 1.44 -16.11 -1.13
C ARG A 71 0.53 -16.46 0.04
N LYS A 72 1.00 -16.24 1.27
CA LYS A 72 0.25 -16.50 2.52
C LYS A 72 -1.04 -15.67 2.69
N TYR A 73 -1.21 -14.61 1.90
CA TYR A 73 -2.39 -13.74 1.94
C TYR A 73 -3.38 -14.02 0.81
N ILE A 74 -3.04 -14.90 -0.12
CA ILE A 74 -3.89 -15.29 -1.26
C ILE A 74 -4.78 -16.45 -0.81
N ILE A 75 -6.09 -16.33 -1.04
CA ILE A 75 -7.05 -17.39 -0.67
C ILE A 75 -7.22 -18.45 -1.75
N ASN A 76 -6.81 -18.17 -2.99
CA ASN A 76 -6.84 -19.15 -4.06
C ASN A 76 -5.67 -20.13 -3.92
N GLU A 77 -5.94 -21.43 -3.99
CA GLU A 77 -4.95 -22.50 -3.86
C GLU A 77 -4.04 -22.63 -5.11
N ASP A 78 -4.43 -22.01 -6.23
CA ASP A 78 -3.61 -21.94 -7.45
C ASP A 78 -2.48 -20.88 -7.36
N SER A 79 -2.08 -20.46 -6.15
CA SER A 79 -0.95 -19.53 -5.97
C SER A 79 0.30 -20.08 -6.64
N THR A 80 0.97 -19.25 -7.45
CA THR A 80 2.13 -19.66 -8.23
C THR A 80 3.40 -19.12 -7.60
N GLU A 81 4.58 -19.60 -7.99
CA GLU A 81 5.87 -18.99 -7.62
C GLU A 81 5.99 -17.51 -8.07
N CYS A 82 5.04 -17.01 -8.88
CA CYS A 82 5.01 -15.64 -9.40
C CYS A 82 4.49 -14.58 -8.41
N ASP A 83 4.08 -14.96 -7.20
CA ASP A 83 3.53 -14.04 -6.18
C ASP A 83 4.60 -13.46 -5.23
N VAL A 84 5.86 -13.48 -5.67
CA VAL A 84 7.03 -12.87 -5.00
C VAL A 84 7.45 -11.62 -5.76
N TYR A 85 7.61 -10.50 -5.04
CA TYR A 85 7.83 -9.18 -5.65
C TYR A 85 9.14 -8.53 -5.22
N ASP A 86 9.81 -7.90 -6.18
CA ASP A 86 10.91 -6.97 -5.95
C ASP A 86 10.43 -5.53 -6.11
N LEU A 87 11.00 -4.64 -5.31
CA LEU A 87 10.63 -3.23 -5.27
C LEU A 87 11.32 -2.49 -6.42
N ILE A 88 10.53 -1.79 -7.22
CA ILE A 88 11.05 -1.00 -8.35
C ILE A 88 10.91 0.52 -8.13
N ALA A 89 10.04 0.94 -7.21
CA ALA A 89 9.81 2.35 -6.93
C ALA A 89 9.17 2.57 -5.55
N VAL A 90 9.47 3.73 -4.95
CA VAL A 90 8.88 4.24 -3.72
C VAL A 90 8.49 5.69 -3.93
N THR A 91 7.27 6.06 -3.52
CA THR A 91 6.84 7.45 -3.45
C THR A 91 6.82 7.90 -2.00
N ASN A 92 7.56 8.97 -1.71
CA ASN A 92 7.66 9.57 -0.39
C ASN A 92 6.79 10.81 -0.30
N HIS A 93 6.36 11.10 0.92
CA HIS A 93 5.64 12.33 1.23
C HIS A 93 6.19 12.94 2.52
N TYR A 94 6.66 14.18 2.41
CA TYR A 94 7.10 15.00 3.54
C TYR A 94 6.05 16.06 3.85
N GLY A 95 5.95 16.48 5.12
CA GLY A 95 4.89 17.39 5.56
C GLY A 95 3.55 16.69 5.81
N GLY A 96 2.48 17.47 5.86
CA GLY A 96 1.15 17.02 6.32
C GLY A 96 0.04 17.25 5.30
N LEU A 97 -1.21 16.95 5.69
CA LEU A 97 -2.39 17.06 4.82
C LEU A 97 -2.71 18.47 4.33
N GLY A 98 -2.21 19.51 4.98
CA GLY A 98 -2.40 20.91 4.58
C GLY A 98 -1.35 21.43 3.61
N GLY A 99 -0.29 20.66 3.36
CA GLY A 99 0.86 21.05 2.56
C GLY A 99 2.00 20.07 2.80
N GLY A 100 2.57 19.58 1.72
CA GLY A 100 3.63 18.59 1.73
C GLY A 100 4.37 18.56 0.41
N HIS A 101 5.38 17.69 0.35
CA HIS A 101 6.25 17.51 -0.80
C HIS A 101 6.36 16.04 -1.14
N TYR A 102 6.17 15.72 -2.42
CA TYR A 102 6.26 14.36 -2.91
C TYR A 102 7.57 14.17 -3.68
N THR A 103 8.27 13.10 -3.37
CA THR A 103 9.49 12.71 -4.09
C THR A 103 9.45 11.22 -4.38
N ALA A 104 10.33 10.72 -5.24
CA ALA A 104 10.34 9.32 -5.60
C ALA A 104 11.74 8.73 -5.64
N PHE A 105 11.88 7.49 -5.19
CA PHE A 105 13.00 6.64 -5.58
C PHE A 105 12.49 5.65 -6.62
N ALA A 106 13.22 5.47 -7.70
CA ALA A 106 12.89 4.45 -8.70
C ALA A 106 14.14 3.83 -9.30
N MET A 107 14.05 2.55 -9.61
CA MET A 107 15.05 1.82 -10.36
C MET A 107 14.88 2.10 -11.84
N ASN A 108 15.95 2.52 -12.51
CA ASN A 108 15.96 2.62 -13.96
C ASN A 108 16.11 1.21 -14.54
N LYS A 109 15.15 0.82 -15.40
CA LYS A 109 15.12 -0.50 -16.04
C LYS A 109 16.30 -0.73 -17.00
N ASP A 110 16.88 0.34 -17.55
CA ASP A 110 17.87 0.23 -18.63
C ASP A 110 19.28 -0.04 -18.08
N ASP A 111 19.60 0.47 -16.88
CA ASP A 111 20.91 0.30 -16.23
C ASP A 111 20.86 -0.42 -14.87
N GLY A 112 19.66 -0.64 -14.30
CA GLY A 112 19.46 -1.30 -13.02
C GLY A 112 19.81 -0.43 -11.79
N ASN A 113 20.13 0.85 -11.98
CA ASN A 113 20.51 1.75 -10.90
C ASN A 113 19.31 2.48 -10.30
N TRP A 114 19.43 2.84 -9.02
CA TRP A 114 18.43 3.63 -8.31
C TRP A 114 18.68 5.12 -8.47
N TYR A 115 17.60 5.86 -8.64
CA TYR A 115 17.62 7.32 -8.75
C TYR A 115 16.59 7.93 -7.80
N TYR A 116 16.94 9.09 -7.25
CA TYR A 116 16.07 9.95 -6.49
C TYR A 116 15.57 11.09 -7.37
N PHE A 117 14.26 11.26 -7.42
CA PHE A 117 13.55 12.24 -8.22
C PHE A 117 12.86 13.25 -7.31
N ASP A 118 13.28 14.51 -7.43
CA ASP A 118 12.79 15.65 -6.67
C ASP A 118 12.50 16.80 -7.63
N ASP A 119 11.24 16.89 -8.06
CA ASP A 119 10.76 17.79 -9.11
C ASP A 119 11.61 17.72 -10.39
N SER A 120 12.36 18.78 -10.70
CA SER A 120 13.23 18.85 -11.88
C SER A 120 14.62 18.26 -11.66
N SER A 121 14.91 17.75 -10.46
CA SER A 121 16.23 17.27 -10.05
C SER A 121 16.25 15.75 -9.98
N VAL A 122 17.28 15.15 -10.56
CA VAL A 122 17.51 13.70 -10.52
C VAL A 122 18.91 13.46 -9.98
N THR A 123 19.04 12.64 -8.95
CA THR A 123 20.33 12.24 -8.37
C THR A 123 20.46 10.73 -8.28
N SER A 124 21.68 10.23 -8.46
CA SER A 124 21.97 8.80 -8.23
C SER A 124 21.72 8.47 -6.76
N SER A 125 21.18 7.29 -6.50
CA SER A 125 20.90 6.82 -5.15
C SER A 125 21.20 5.33 -4.97
N SER A 126 21.15 4.87 -3.72
CA SER A 126 21.17 3.45 -3.38
C SER A 126 19.77 2.96 -3.04
N GLU A 127 19.57 1.65 -3.21
CA GLU A 127 18.32 0.98 -2.87
C GLU A 127 17.90 1.19 -1.40
N GLU A 128 18.88 1.25 -0.49
CA GLU A 128 18.66 1.44 0.95
C GLU A 128 18.21 2.86 1.30
N SER A 129 18.56 3.85 0.47
CA SER A 129 18.21 5.26 0.71
C SER A 129 16.71 5.54 0.55
N GLY A 130 15.98 4.64 -0.11
CA GLY A 130 14.53 4.74 -0.32
C GLY A 130 13.66 4.10 0.76
N LYS A 131 14.26 3.54 1.83
CA LYS A 131 13.57 2.92 2.97
C LYS A 131 13.18 3.93 4.05
#